data_AF-A0A1W9XEU0-F1
#
_entry.id   AF-A0A1W9XEU0-F1
#
_cell.length_a   1.000
_cell.length_b   1.000
_cell.length_c   1.000
_cell.angle_alpha   90.00
_cell.angle_beta   90.00
_cell.angle_gamma   90.00
#
_symmetry.space_group_name_H-M   'P 1'
#
loop_
_entity.id
_entity.type
_entity.pdbx_description
1 polymer ?
#
loop_
_entity_poly.entity_id
_entity_poly.type
_entity_poly.pdbx_seq_one_letter_code
_entity_poly.pdbx_strand_id
1 'polypeptide(L)'
;MSDKKKGLGKSLFSAGGLILILFILILINLIFSQVILRLDTTEDRLYSLSEGTKKIISELKEDVTIKVFYTKDNVNVPIYIKTYAQRLH
;
A
#
# COMPACT_ATOMS: atom_id res chain seq x y z
N MET A 1 3.26 -53.19 21.90
CA MET A 1 3.32 -51.70 21.90
C MET A 1 4.22 -51.26 20.77
N SER A 2 3.68 -50.59 19.75
CA SER A 2 4.48 -49.77 18.82
C SER A 2 3.55 -48.77 18.13
N ASP A 3 3.71 -47.52 18.53
CA ASP A 3 3.00 -46.35 18.04
C ASP A 3 3.09 -46.22 16.51
N LYS A 4 1.94 -46.09 15.85
CA LYS A 4 1.86 -45.53 14.49
C LYS A 4 1.30 -44.11 14.58
N LYS A 5 2.18 -43.15 14.84
CA LYS A 5 1.93 -41.74 14.45
C LYS A 5 1.88 -41.70 12.91
N LYS A 6 0.70 -41.92 12.34
CA LYS A 6 0.44 -41.79 10.90
C LYS A 6 0.58 -40.33 10.49
N GLY A 7 1.76 -40.01 9.97
CA GLY A 7 1.93 -39.19 8.77
C GLY A 7 1.22 -37.83 8.73
N LEU A 8 1.73 -36.88 9.53
CA LEU A 8 1.52 -35.44 9.35
C LEU A 8 2.00 -34.88 7.98
N GLY A 9 2.56 -35.71 7.09
CA GLY A 9 3.31 -35.27 5.90
C GLY A 9 2.78 -35.72 4.54
N LYS A 10 1.53 -36.15 4.38
CA LYS A 10 1.03 -36.69 3.09
C LYS A 10 -0.19 -36.01 2.45
N SER A 11 -0.68 -34.88 2.96
CA SER A 11 -1.88 -34.21 2.39
C SER A 11 -1.72 -32.74 2.00
N LEU A 12 -0.50 -32.18 2.03
CA LEU A 12 -0.27 -30.81 1.56
C LEU A 12 -0.16 -30.72 0.02
N PHE A 13 0.06 -31.85 -0.66
CA PHE A 13 0.22 -31.93 -2.12
C PHE A 13 -0.94 -32.68 -2.81
N SER A 14 -2.17 -32.59 -2.27
CA SER A 14 -3.34 -32.98 -3.05
C SER A 14 -3.73 -31.83 -3.99
N ALA A 15 -4.32 -32.16 -5.15
CA ALA A 15 -4.79 -31.13 -6.10
C ALA A 15 -5.73 -30.11 -5.43
N GLY A 16 -6.54 -30.53 -4.46
CA GLY A 16 -7.40 -29.64 -3.68
C GLY A 16 -6.62 -28.69 -2.76
N GLY A 17 -5.55 -29.16 -2.11
CA GLY A 17 -4.67 -28.32 -1.31
C GLY A 17 -3.96 -27.26 -2.16
N LEU A 18 -3.52 -27.63 -3.36
CA LEU A 18 -2.88 -26.69 -4.29
C LEU A 18 -3.85 -25.60 -4.77
N ILE A 19 -5.09 -25.96 -5.12
CA ILE A 19 -6.12 -24.99 -5.51
C ILE A 19 -6.45 -24.03 -4.38
N LEU A 20 -6.57 -24.54 -3.14
CA LEU A 20 -6.85 -23.70 -1.97
C LEU A 20 -5.72 -22.69 -1.72
N ILE A 21 -4.45 -23.12 -1.81
CA ILE A 21 -3.30 -22.23 -1.67
C ILE A 21 -3.31 -21.16 -2.78
N LEU A 22 -3.54 -21.55 -4.03
CA LEU A 22 -3.61 -20.62 -5.15
C LEU A 22 -4.72 -19.57 -4.94
N PHE A 23 -5.89 -20.01 -4.48
CA PHE A 23 -7.00 -19.13 -4.16
C PHE A 23 -6.65 -18.11 -3.06
N ILE A 24 -6.01 -18.57 -1.96
CA ILE A 24 -5.54 -17.68 -0.89
C ILE A 24 -4.51 -16.67 -1.42
N LEU A 25 -3.58 -17.10 -2.26
CA LEU A 25 -2.57 -16.21 -2.85
C LEU A 25 -3.21 -15.13 -3.74
N ILE A 26 -4.25 -15.47 -4.52
CA ILE A 26 -5.01 -14.51 -5.32
C ILE A 26 -5.68 -13.49 -4.39
N LEU A 27 -6.37 -13.94 -3.33
CA LEU A 27 -7.02 -13.03 -2.38
C LEU A 27 -6.03 -12.08 -1.70
N ILE A 28 -4.88 -12.59 -1.27
CA ILE A 28 -3.80 -11.77 -0.71
C ILE A 28 -3.35 -10.74 -1.74
N ASN A 29 -3.05 -11.16 -2.97
CA ASN A 29 -2.60 -10.24 -4.02
C ASN A 29 -3.63 -9.13 -4.29
N LEU A 30 -4.92 -9.46 -4.34
CA LEU A 30 -5.99 -8.48 -4.51
C LEU A 30 -6.04 -7.47 -3.35
N ILE A 31 -5.95 -7.93 -2.10
CA ILE A 31 -5.93 -7.05 -0.92
C ILE A 31 -4.72 -6.12 -0.97
N PHE A 32 -3.52 -6.67 -1.18
CA PHE A 32 -2.29 -5.88 -1.21
C PHE A 32 -2.19 -4.96 -2.43
N SER A 33 -2.86 -5.28 -3.54
CA SER A 33 -2.88 -4.40 -4.73
C SER A 33 -3.56 -3.05 -4.47
N GLN A 34 -4.44 -2.98 -3.47
CA GLN A 34 -5.15 -1.75 -3.10
C GLN A 34 -4.40 -0.93 -2.02
N VAL A 35 -3.48 -1.56 -1.28
CA VAL A 35 -2.79 -0.91 -0.17
C VAL A 35 -1.51 -0.24 -0.67
N ILE A 36 -1.56 1.07 -0.88
CA ILE A 36 -0.36 1.88 -1.17
C ILE A 36 0.23 2.37 0.15
N LEU A 37 1.16 1.61 0.73
CA LEU A 37 1.92 2.06 1.90
C LEU A 37 3.00 3.07 1.46
N ARG A 38 2.87 4.33 1.90
CA ARG A 38 3.93 5.34 1.80
C ARG A 38 4.43 5.67 3.19
N LEU A 39 5.43 4.92 3.63
CA LEU A 39 6.11 5.18 4.89
C LEU A 39 7.33 6.07 4.62
N ASP A 40 7.45 7.18 5.35
CA ASP A 40 8.64 8.01 5.33
C ASP A 40 9.69 7.41 6.27
N THR A 41 10.77 6.90 5.68
CA THR A 41 11.89 6.28 6.39
C THR A 41 13.09 7.23 6.52
N THR A 42 12.92 8.53 6.26
CA THR A 42 13.97 9.52 6.50
C THR A 42 14.15 9.76 8.00
N GLU A 43 15.39 10.06 8.41
CA GLU A 43 15.78 10.23 9.82
C GLU A 43 14.87 11.22 10.57
N ASP A 44 14.62 12.37 9.95
CA ASP A 44 13.78 13.44 10.51
C ASP A 44 12.36 13.48 9.95
N ARG A 45 11.94 12.46 9.18
CA ARG A 45 10.63 12.43 8.50
C ARG A 45 10.36 13.69 7.67
N LEU A 46 11.35 14.08 6.87
CA LEU A 46 11.37 15.33 6.09
C LEU A 46 10.20 15.46 5.09
N TYR A 47 9.57 14.34 4.73
CA TYR A 47 8.45 14.27 3.80
C TYR A 47 7.11 13.97 4.49
N SER A 48 7.08 14.00 5.82
CA SER A 48 5.89 13.81 6.64
C SER A 48 5.42 15.11 7.28
N LEU A 49 4.13 15.20 7.57
CA LEU A 49 3.60 16.31 8.36
C LEU A 49 4.13 16.24 9.80
N SER A 50 4.54 17.39 10.33
CA SER A 50 4.88 17.53 11.75
C SER A 50 3.68 17.23 12.64
N GLU A 51 3.92 16.86 13.89
CA GLU A 51 2.84 16.60 14.85
C GLU A 51 1.96 17.84 15.09
N GLY A 52 2.55 19.04 15.08
CA GLY A 52 1.80 20.29 15.17
C GLY A 52 0.87 20.51 13.97
N THR A 53 1.36 20.25 12.75
CA THR A 53 0.56 20.38 11.53
C THR A 53 -0.58 19.36 11.48
N LYS A 54 -0.34 18.10 11.88
CA LYS A 54 -1.39 17.09 11.99
C LYS A 54 -2.50 17.52 12.94
N LYS A 55 -2.14 18.09 14.10
CA LYS A 55 -3.11 18.57 15.08
C LYS A 55 -4.00 19.67 14.50
N ILE A 56 -3.39 20.69 13.88
CA ILE A 56 -4.14 21.78 13.23
C ILE A 56 -5.09 21.23 12.16
N ILE A 57 -4.60 20.32 11.31
CA ILE A 57 -5.42 19.76 10.23
C ILE A 57 -6.56 18.89 10.79
N SER A 58 -6.33 18.17 11.89
CA SER A 58 -7.36 17.32 12.52
C SER A 58 -8.52 18.11 13.14
N GLU A 59 -8.34 19.40 13.39
CA GLU A 59 -9.36 20.28 13.96
C GLU A 59 -10.25 20.94 12.88
N LEU A 60 -9.89 20.82 11.59
CA LEU A 60 -10.71 21.31 10.47
C LEU A 60 -11.98 20.46 10.35
N LYS A 61 -13.14 21.10 10.53
CA LYS A 61 -14.46 20.46 10.43
C LYS A 61 -15.04 20.44 9.02
N GLU A 62 -14.46 21.22 8.14
CA GLU A 62 -14.97 21.51 6.80
C GLU A 62 -14.07 20.86 5.76
N ASP A 63 -14.67 20.39 4.66
CA ASP A 63 -13.89 19.81 3.56
C ASP A 63 -13.04 20.89 2.89
N VAL A 64 -11.72 20.67 2.87
CA VAL A 64 -10.76 21.63 2.31
C VAL A 64 -10.34 21.17 0.92
N THR A 65 -10.42 22.08 -0.06
CA THR A 65 -9.94 21.81 -1.42
C THR A 65 -8.50 22.31 -1.58
N ILE A 66 -7.58 21.39 -1.86
CA ILE A 66 -6.20 21.73 -2.22
C ILE A 66 -6.12 21.96 -3.73
N LYS A 67 -5.87 23.21 -4.14
CA LYS A 67 -5.65 23.58 -5.55
C LYS A 67 -4.16 23.67 -5.84
N VAL A 68 -3.68 22.78 -6.72
CA VAL A 68 -2.28 22.77 -7.16
C VAL A 68 -2.20 23.31 -8.58
N PHE A 69 -1.33 24.30 -8.81
CA PHE A 69 -1.10 24.89 -10.12
C PHE A 69 0.32 24.57 -10.59
N TYR A 70 0.45 24.04 -11.82
CA TYR A 70 1.75 23.78 -12.44
C TYR A 70 1.67 24.00 -13.95
N THR A 71 2.81 24.27 -14.58
CA THR A 71 2.93 24.41 -16.04
C THR A 71 3.51 23.13 -16.62
N LYS A 72 2.80 22.51 -17.57
CA LYS A 72 3.17 21.22 -18.18
C LYS A 72 4.58 21.24 -18.80
N ASP A 73 4.89 22.30 -19.53
CA ASP A 73 6.13 22.43 -20.31
C ASP A 73 7.29 23.05 -19.53
N ASN A 74 7.11 23.33 -18.23
CA ASN A 74 8.18 23.86 -17.40
C ASN A 74 9.17 22.74 -17.02
N VAL A 75 10.44 22.92 -17.41
CA VAL A 75 11.54 21.99 -17.14
C VAL A 75 11.90 21.88 -15.65
N ASN A 76 11.59 22.91 -14.86
CA ASN A 76 11.90 22.96 -13.43
C ASN A 76 10.86 22.26 -12.55
N VAL A 77 9.72 21.83 -13.11
CA VAL A 77 8.73 21.08 -12.34
C VAL A 77 9.25 19.65 -12.12
N PRO A 78 9.39 19.18 -10.87
CA PRO A 78 9.85 17.84 -10.59
C PRO A 78 8.99 16.76 -11.24
N ILE A 79 9.63 15.66 -11.67
CA ILE A 79 8.96 14.60 -12.44
C ILE A 79 7.80 13.95 -11.67
N TYR A 80 7.90 13.84 -10.34
CA TYR A 80 6.85 13.23 -9.52
C TYR A 80 5.54 14.04 -9.54
N ILE A 81 5.60 15.37 -9.65
CA ILE A 81 4.41 16.22 -9.81
C ILE A 81 3.79 16.00 -11.19
N LYS A 82 4.62 15.93 -12.25
CA LYS A 82 4.17 15.68 -13.62
C LYS A 82 3.44 14.34 -13.73
N THR A 83 4.03 13.26 -13.21
CA THR A 83 3.43 11.92 -13.23
C THR A 83 2.15 11.84 -12.41
N TYR A 84 2.09 12.52 -11.25
CA TYR A 84 0.88 12.52 -10.43
C TYR A 84 -0.27 13.26 -11.13
N ALA A 85 0.01 14.44 -11.70
CA ALA A 85 -0.99 15.19 -12.42
C ALA A 85 -1.51 14.43 -13.65
N GLN A 86 -0.66 13.72 -14.38
CA GLN A 86 -1.08 12.86 -15.51
C GLN A 86 -2.06 11.74 -15.11
N ARG A 87 -2.04 11.26 -13.86
CA ARG A 87 -2.98 10.21 -13.39
C ARG A 87 -4.36 10.75 -13.03
N LEU A 88 -4.47 12.05 -12.76
CA LEU A 88 -5.71 12.71 -12.36
C LEU A 88 -6.47 13.32 -13.56
N HIS A 89 -5.84 13.39 -14.73
CA HIS A 89 -6.43 13.85 -15.98
C HIS A 89 -7.06 12.70 -16.77
#